data_AF-A0A9D6U5X7-F1
#
_entry.id   AF-A0A9D6U5X7-F1
#
_cell.length_a   1.000
_cell.length_b   1.000
_cell.length_c   1.000
_cell.angle_alpha   90.00
_cell.angle_beta   90.00
_cell.angle_gamma   90.00
#
_symmetry.space_group_name_H-M   'P 1'
#
loop_
_entity.id
_entity.type
_entity.pdbx_description
1 polymer ?
#
loop_
_entity_poly.entity_id
_entity_poly.type
_entity_poly.pdbx_seq_one_letter_code
_entity_poly.pdbx_strand_id
1 'polypeptide(L)'
;MSTEIQIRQALEHAEEYIAQMTTFSDKKLEKHLDIIHKQSVIAEKEKMTSSLELLRIWRSQVIEARIRKAINNIADVPSEMELAIADMEFFEEKVEQRQEILKEASSTVIANEVKQSQEEEETKSQEKLSEAKSRQLSGEKTSTDKPEQLSLF
;
A
#
# COMPACT_ATOMS: atom_id res chain seq x y z
N MET A 1 -33.41 19.68 14.36
CA MET A 1 -33.98 20.72 13.47
C MET A 1 -35.17 20.11 12.76
N SER A 2 -36.31 20.82 12.66
CA SER A 2 -37.50 20.29 11.97
C SER A 2 -37.30 20.23 10.46
N THR A 3 -37.91 19.26 9.79
CA THR A 3 -37.90 19.15 8.32
C THR A 3 -38.49 20.39 7.64
N GLU A 4 -39.47 21.05 8.26
CA GLU A 4 -40.04 22.31 7.74
C GLU A 4 -39.02 23.45 7.71
N ILE A 5 -38.16 23.53 8.73
CA ILE A 5 -37.06 24.51 8.78
C ILE A 5 -36.04 24.19 7.68
N GLN A 6 -35.73 22.90 7.48
CA GLN A 6 -34.82 22.46 6.44
C GLN A 6 -35.36 22.76 5.03
N ILE A 7 -36.66 22.54 4.79
CA ILE A 7 -37.31 22.89 3.52
C ILE A 7 -37.21 24.39 3.28
N ARG A 8 -37.51 25.20 4.29
CA ARG A 8 -37.42 26.66 4.17
C ARG A 8 -36.00 27.10 3.84
N GLN A 9 -35.01 26.59 4.57
CA GLN A 9 -33.60 26.90 4.30
C GLN A 9 -33.17 26.44 2.91
N ALA A 10 -33.59 25.25 2.48
CA ALA A 10 -33.30 24.74 1.14
C ALA A 10 -33.85 25.66 0.04
N LEU A 11 -35.02 26.26 0.24
CA LEU A 11 -35.62 27.20 -0.70
C LEU A 11 -34.98 28.60 -0.63
N GLU A 12 -34.78 29.14 0.57
CA GLU A 12 -34.19 30.47 0.78
C GLU A 12 -32.75 30.56 0.26
N HIS A 13 -31.97 29.49 0.43
CA HIS A 13 -30.57 29.41 0.03
C HIS A 13 -30.35 28.60 -1.25
N ALA A 14 -31.40 28.39 -2.06
CA ALA A 14 -31.33 27.52 -3.23
C ALA A 14 -30.20 27.91 -4.20
N GLU A 15 -30.10 29.20 -4.52
CA GLU A 15 -29.10 29.72 -5.46
C GLU A 15 -27.67 29.56 -4.93
N GLU A 16 -27.47 29.76 -3.62
CA GLU A 16 -26.18 29.59 -2.96
C GLU A 16 -25.75 28.11 -3.01
N TYR A 17 -26.66 27.19 -2.74
CA TYR A 17 -26.39 25.76 -2.81
C TYR A 17 -26.14 25.29 -4.24
N ILE A 18 -26.90 25.79 -5.22
CA ILE A 18 -26.66 25.50 -6.64
C ILE A 18 -25.28 26.00 -7.06
N ALA A 19 -24.93 27.24 -6.72
CA ALA A 19 -23.62 27.83 -7.04
C ALA A 19 -22.47 27.10 -6.34
N GLN A 20 -22.66 26.60 -5.12
CA GLN A 20 -21.67 25.75 -4.47
C GLN A 20 -21.52 24.42 -5.21
N MET A 21 -22.62 23.78 -5.58
CA MET A 21 -22.61 22.48 -6.25
C MET A 21 -22.02 22.52 -7.67
N THR A 22 -22.03 23.65 -8.36
CA THR A 22 -21.33 23.75 -9.66
C THR A 22 -19.82 23.58 -9.53
N THR A 23 -19.25 23.76 -8.34
CA THR A 23 -17.83 23.51 -8.06
C THR A 23 -17.51 22.02 -7.87
N PHE A 24 -18.53 21.17 -7.67
CA PHE A 24 -18.32 19.74 -7.44
C PHE A 24 -18.03 19.02 -8.75
N SER A 25 -17.25 17.93 -8.67
CA SER A 25 -17.07 17.03 -9.81
C SER A 25 -18.39 16.40 -10.27
N ASP A 26 -18.51 16.09 -11.55
CA ASP A 26 -19.69 15.44 -12.12
C ASP A 26 -19.96 14.08 -11.45
N LYS A 27 -18.89 13.34 -11.13
CA LYS A 27 -18.97 12.09 -10.35
C LYS A 27 -19.57 12.32 -8.96
N LYS A 28 -19.23 13.43 -8.30
CA LYS A 28 -19.77 13.79 -6.99
C LYS A 28 -21.25 14.20 -7.09
N LEU A 29 -21.63 14.94 -8.13
CA LEU A 29 -23.02 15.32 -8.40
C LEU A 29 -23.89 14.09 -8.73
N GLU A 30 -23.36 13.14 -9.50
CA GLU A 30 -24.00 11.85 -9.77
C GLU A 30 -24.23 11.06 -8.47
N LYS A 31 -23.21 10.97 -7.60
CA LYS A 31 -23.34 10.31 -6.31
C LYS A 31 -24.41 10.96 -5.41
N HIS A 32 -24.53 12.29 -5.44
CA HIS A 32 -25.60 12.98 -4.71
C HIS A 32 -26.99 12.58 -5.23
N LEU A 33 -27.18 12.53 -6.55
CA LEU A 33 -28.46 12.10 -7.14
C LEU A 33 -28.82 10.65 -6.76
N ASP A 34 -27.85 9.74 -6.76
CA ASP A 34 -28.07 8.34 -6.38
C ASP A 34 -28.47 8.22 -4.89
N ILE A 35 -27.79 8.94 -4.00
CA ILE A 35 -28.13 8.98 -2.57
C ILE A 35 -29.54 9.53 -2.37
N ILE A 36 -29.85 10.67 -3.00
CA ILE A 36 -31.18 11.30 -2.90
C ILE A 36 -32.26 10.36 -3.43
N HIS A 37 -32.00 9.65 -4.54
CA HIS A 37 -32.93 8.68 -5.09
C HIS A 37 -33.20 7.52 -4.11
N LYS A 38 -32.15 6.91 -3.55
CA LYS A 38 -32.27 5.83 -2.56
C LYS A 38 -33.05 6.29 -1.32
N GLN A 39 -32.75 7.47 -0.81
CA GLN A 39 -33.48 8.06 0.32
C GLN A 39 -34.94 8.37 -0.03
N SER A 40 -35.23 8.80 -1.25
CA SER A 40 -36.60 9.07 -1.70
C SER A 40 -37.43 7.78 -1.73
N VAL A 41 -36.84 6.67 -2.20
CA VAL A 41 -37.50 5.35 -2.19
C VAL A 41 -37.82 4.90 -0.77
N ILE A 42 -36.91 5.15 0.19
CA ILE A 42 -37.14 4.83 1.61
C ILE A 42 -38.26 5.72 2.18
N ALA A 43 -38.17 7.04 1.99
CA ALA A 43 -39.17 7.99 2.48
C ALA A 43 -40.57 7.72 1.90
N GLU A 44 -40.67 7.31 0.64
CA GLU A 44 -41.92 6.91 0.02
C GLU A 44 -42.50 5.64 0.66
N LYS A 45 -41.70 4.59 0.85
CA LYS A 45 -42.11 3.35 1.54
C LYS A 45 -42.60 3.61 2.96
N GLU A 46 -41.93 4.52 3.67
CA GLU A 46 -42.24 4.89 5.06
C GLU A 46 -43.30 6.00 5.18
N LYS A 47 -43.84 6.48 4.05
CA LYS A 47 -44.83 7.56 3.98
C LYS A 47 -44.37 8.86 4.67
N MET A 48 -43.07 9.13 4.65
CA MET A 48 -42.46 10.35 5.17
C MET A 48 -42.58 11.51 4.17
N THR A 49 -43.77 12.12 4.10
CA THR A 49 -44.11 13.13 3.08
C THR A 49 -43.21 14.37 3.11
N SER A 50 -42.95 14.93 4.29
CA SER A 50 -42.08 16.11 4.42
C SER A 50 -40.63 15.81 4.03
N SER A 51 -40.12 14.63 4.36
CA SER A 51 -38.78 14.20 3.93
C SER A 51 -38.73 14.01 2.42
N LEU A 52 -39.77 13.43 1.82
CA LEU A 52 -39.86 13.27 0.38
C LEU A 52 -39.89 14.63 -0.35
N GLU A 53 -40.58 15.62 0.21
CA GLU A 53 -40.57 16.99 -0.32
C GLU A 53 -39.17 17.62 -0.27
N LEU A 54 -38.49 17.54 0.88
CA LEU A 54 -37.12 18.03 1.02
C LEU A 54 -36.17 17.38 0.01
N LEU A 55 -36.26 16.06 -0.16
CA LEU A 55 -35.45 15.30 -1.11
C LEU A 55 -35.71 15.71 -2.55
N ARG A 56 -36.96 16.05 -2.91
CA ARG A 56 -37.31 16.57 -4.24
C ARG A 56 -36.66 17.94 -4.48
N ILE A 57 -36.64 18.82 -3.49
CA ILE A 57 -35.98 20.13 -3.59
C ILE A 57 -34.49 19.95 -3.84
N TRP A 58 -33.81 19.14 -3.01
CA TRP A 58 -32.39 18.86 -3.20
C TRP A 58 -32.09 18.21 -4.56
N ARG A 59 -32.92 17.27 -5.00
CA ARG A 59 -32.77 16.66 -6.34
C ARG A 59 -32.80 17.72 -7.44
N SER A 60 -33.75 18.64 -7.39
CA SER A 60 -33.86 19.73 -8.37
C SER A 60 -32.62 20.62 -8.37
N GLN A 61 -32.11 20.99 -7.20
CA GLN A 61 -30.91 21.82 -7.08
C GLN A 61 -29.65 21.14 -7.65
N VAL A 62 -29.48 19.84 -7.41
CA VAL A 62 -28.36 19.08 -7.99
C VAL A 62 -28.46 19.02 -9.52
N ILE A 63 -29.66 18.81 -10.06
CA ILE A 63 -29.90 18.82 -11.52
C ILE A 63 -29.58 20.20 -12.10
N GLU A 64 -30.03 21.26 -11.45
CA GLU A 64 -29.80 22.63 -11.89
C GLU A 64 -28.32 23.00 -11.86
N ALA A 65 -27.57 22.56 -10.85
CA ALA A 65 -26.12 22.72 -10.81
C ALA A 65 -25.44 22.03 -12.00
N ARG A 66 -25.85 20.79 -12.36
CA ARG A 66 -25.33 20.09 -13.55
C ARG A 66 -25.65 20.82 -14.84
N ILE A 67 -26.87 21.34 -14.99
CA ILE A 67 -27.27 22.14 -16.15
C ILE A 67 -26.42 23.41 -16.24
N ARG A 68 -26.21 24.11 -15.12
CA ARG A 68 -25.40 25.32 -15.06
C ARG A 68 -23.94 25.05 -15.40
N LYS A 69 -23.36 23.93 -14.96
CA LYS A 69 -22.01 23.49 -15.38
C LYS A 69 -21.95 23.30 -16.90
N ALA A 70 -22.92 22.59 -17.47
CA ALA A 70 -22.98 22.31 -18.89
C ALA A 70 -23.11 23.60 -19.74
N ILE A 71 -24.00 24.53 -19.35
CA ILE A 71 -24.21 25.80 -20.06
C ILE A 71 -22.95 26.66 -20.05
N ASN A 72 -22.23 26.69 -18.91
CA ASN A 72 -21.06 27.56 -18.74
C ASN A 72 -19.73 26.87 -19.08
N ASN A 73 -19.75 25.63 -19.58
CA ASN A 73 -18.56 24.81 -19.85
C ASN A 73 -17.58 24.75 -18.65
N ILE A 74 -18.12 24.62 -17.43
CA ILE A 74 -17.31 24.53 -16.22
C ILE A 74 -16.63 23.15 -16.22
N ALA A 75 -15.31 23.13 -16.35
CA ALA A 75 -14.52 21.90 -16.35
C ALA A 75 -14.58 21.18 -14.99
N ASP A 76 -14.47 19.86 -15.03
CA ASP A 76 -14.28 19.03 -13.83
C ASP A 76 -12.83 19.15 -13.37
N VAL A 77 -12.58 20.15 -12.52
CA VAL A 77 -11.28 20.33 -11.88
C VAL A 77 -11.33 19.65 -10.51
N PRO A 78 -10.39 18.74 -10.21
CA PRO A 78 -10.27 18.16 -8.87
C PRO A 78 -10.08 19.27 -7.83
N SER A 79 -10.76 19.16 -6.70
CA SER A 79 -10.52 20.09 -5.58
C SER A 79 -9.10 19.94 -5.02
N GLU A 80 -8.56 20.98 -4.39
CA GLU A 80 -7.22 20.93 -3.76
C GLU A 80 -7.08 19.76 -2.77
N MET A 81 -8.16 19.43 -2.05
CA MET A 81 -8.17 18.29 -1.13
C MET A 81 -8.19 16.94 -1.87
N GLU A 82 -8.92 16.82 -2.99
CA GLU A 82 -8.88 15.62 -3.82
C GLU A 82 -7.49 15.42 -4.45
N LEU A 83 -6.83 16.50 -4.84
CA LEU A 83 -5.43 16.47 -5.30
C LEU A 83 -4.50 16.01 -4.18
N ALA A 84 -4.64 16.57 -2.97
CA ALA A 84 -3.82 16.18 -1.83
C ALA A 84 -3.99 14.71 -1.45
N ILE A 85 -5.23 14.18 -1.50
CA ILE A 85 -5.49 12.75 -1.26
C ILE A 85 -4.82 11.90 -2.33
N ALA A 86 -4.95 12.26 -3.61
CA ALA A 86 -4.30 11.53 -4.70
C ALA A 86 -2.77 11.52 -4.57
N ASP A 87 -2.16 12.64 -4.16
CA ASP A 87 -0.72 12.74 -3.91
C ASP A 87 -0.28 11.84 -2.74
N MET A 88 -1.09 11.75 -1.68
CA MET A 88 -0.83 10.86 -0.56
C MET A 88 -0.95 9.38 -0.94
N GLU A 89 -2.01 8.99 -1.63
CA GLU A 89 -2.21 7.61 -2.11
C GLU A 89 -1.06 7.17 -3.02
N PHE A 90 -0.62 8.05 -3.92
CA PHE A 90 0.55 7.79 -4.76
C PHE A 90 1.84 7.63 -3.95
N PHE A 91 2.02 8.42 -2.90
CA PHE A 91 3.19 8.31 -2.02
C PHE A 91 3.19 6.98 -1.25
N GLU A 92 2.04 6.56 -0.72
CA GLU A 92 1.89 5.27 -0.04
C GLU A 92 2.22 4.10 -0.98
N GLU A 93 1.68 4.10 -2.21
CA GLU A 93 2.00 3.09 -3.22
C GLU A 93 3.52 3.04 -3.51
N LYS A 94 4.18 4.21 -3.62
CA LYS A 94 5.63 4.27 -3.84
C LYS A 94 6.43 3.76 -2.64
N VAL A 95 5.94 3.94 -1.42
CA VAL A 95 6.59 3.41 -0.21
C VAL A 95 6.46 1.89 -0.16
N GLU A 96 5.28 1.35 -0.46
CA GLU A 96 5.07 -0.11 -0.52
C GLU A 96 5.96 -0.77 -1.57
N GLN A 97 6.01 -0.21 -2.79
CA GLN A 97 6.91 -0.67 -3.85
C GLN A 97 8.38 -0.67 -3.41
N ARG A 98 8.84 0.40 -2.73
CA ARG A 98 10.21 0.46 -2.21
C ARG A 98 10.48 -0.55 -1.11
N GLN A 99 9.52 -0.81 -0.23
CA GLN A 99 9.67 -1.82 0.82
C GLN A 99 9.74 -3.24 0.25
N GLU A 100 8.96 -3.52 -0.79
CA GLU A 100 9.02 -4.81 -1.49
C GLU A 100 10.40 -5.01 -2.16
N ILE A 101 10.91 -4.00 -2.88
CA ILE A 101 12.24 -4.03 -3.48
C ILE A 101 13.33 -4.20 -2.40
N LEU A 102 13.23 -3.52 -1.26
CA LEU A 102 14.21 -3.66 -0.16
C LEU A 102 14.16 -5.05 0.47
N LYS A 103 12.97 -5.65 0.62
CA LYS A 103 12.84 -7.03 1.12
C LYS A 103 13.44 -8.03 0.14
N GLU A 104 13.20 -7.86 -1.15
CA GLU A 104 13.77 -8.71 -2.21
C GLU A 104 15.30 -8.56 -2.29
N ALA A 105 15.81 -7.33 -2.23
CA ALA A 105 17.25 -7.08 -2.20
C ALA A 105 17.90 -7.71 -0.95
N SER A 106 17.29 -7.54 0.22
CA SER A 106 17.78 -8.12 1.48
C SER A 106 17.79 -9.65 1.44
N SER A 107 16.71 -10.29 0.96
CA SER A 107 16.67 -11.76 0.85
C SER A 107 17.72 -12.29 -0.14
N THR A 108 17.99 -11.57 -1.22
CA THR A 108 19.02 -11.93 -2.21
C THR A 108 20.43 -11.82 -1.61
N VAL A 109 20.71 -10.77 -0.83
CA VAL A 109 21.99 -10.62 -0.13
C VAL A 109 22.20 -11.74 0.89
N ILE A 110 21.18 -12.04 1.70
CA ILE A 110 21.23 -13.13 2.69
C ILE A 110 21.48 -14.48 1.99
N ALA A 111 20.80 -14.74 0.87
CA ALA A 111 20.99 -15.99 0.12
C ALA A 111 22.41 -16.13 -0.45
N ASN A 112 23.04 -15.02 -0.84
CA ASN A 112 24.43 -15.02 -1.33
C ASN A 112 25.46 -15.17 -0.19
N GLU A 113 25.25 -14.50 0.95
CA GLU A 113 26.11 -14.66 2.13
C GLU A 113 26.08 -16.09 2.69
N VAL A 114 24.91 -16.74 2.69
CA VAL A 114 24.77 -18.14 3.12
C VAL A 114 25.53 -19.09 2.18
N LYS A 115 25.48 -18.86 0.86
CA LYS A 115 26.25 -19.66 -0.10
C LYS A 115 27.76 -19.47 0.07
N GLN A 116 28.21 -18.24 0.25
CA GLN A 116 29.63 -17.93 0.44
C GLN A 116 30.18 -18.54 1.75
N SER A 117 29.36 -18.53 2.82
CA SER A 117 29.72 -19.15 4.10
C SER A 117 29.82 -20.68 4.01
N GLN A 118 28.98 -21.32 3.20
CA GLN A 118 29.03 -22.78 2.97
C GLN A 118 30.24 -23.20 2.13
N GLU A 119 30.61 -22.40 1.12
CA GLU A 119 31.83 -22.64 0.32
C GLU A 119 33.12 -22.44 1.15
N GLU A 120 33.12 -21.49 2.09
CA GLU A 120 34.24 -21.30 3.03
C GLU A 120 34.36 -22.41 4.09
N GLU A 121 33.25 -23.05 4.49
CA GLU A 121 33.27 -24.21 5.40
C GLU A 121 33.73 -25.49 4.72
N GLU A 122 33.33 -25.73 3.47
CA GLU A 122 33.78 -26.88 2.69
C GLU A 122 35.29 -26.81 2.38
N THR A 123 35.79 -25.63 2.03
CA THR A 123 37.23 -25.42 1.78
C THR A 123 38.08 -25.60 3.05
N LYS A 124 37.66 -25.06 4.20
CA LYS A 124 38.34 -25.30 5.49
C LYS A 124 38.30 -26.76 5.93
N SER A 125 37.21 -27.47 5.63
CA SER A 125 37.07 -28.88 5.99
C SER A 125 37.99 -29.77 5.15
N GLN A 126 38.18 -29.45 3.87
CA GLN A 126 39.14 -30.15 3.00
C GLN A 126 40.60 -29.86 3.39
N GLU A 127 40.91 -28.63 3.78
CA GLU A 127 42.26 -28.24 4.22
C GLU A 127 42.66 -28.99 5.51
N LYS A 128 41.76 -29.05 6.51
CA LYS A 128 42.00 -29.85 7.74
C LYS A 128 42.11 -31.35 7.48
N LEU A 129 41.37 -31.88 6.50
CA LEU A 129 41.48 -33.29 6.11
C LEU A 129 42.84 -33.59 5.48
N SER A 130 43.36 -32.66 4.67
CA SER A 130 44.68 -32.78 4.04
C SER A 130 45.83 -32.66 5.05
N GLU A 131 45.68 -31.81 6.06
CA GLU A 131 46.67 -31.61 7.13
C GLU A 131 46.72 -32.81 8.10
N ALA A 132 45.56 -33.39 8.43
CA ALA A 132 45.47 -34.62 9.23
C ALA A 132 46.09 -35.84 8.51
N LYS A 133 45.93 -35.93 7.19
CA LYS A 133 46.51 -37.00 6.36
C LYS A 133 48.03 -36.89 6.25
N SER A 134 48.58 -35.66 6.21
CA SER A 134 50.02 -35.42 6.27
C SER A 134 50.64 -35.82 7.62
N ARG A 135 49.94 -35.61 8.75
CA ARG A 135 50.42 -36.04 10.07
C ARG A 135 50.38 -37.55 10.30
N GLN A 136 49.47 -38.29 9.63
CA GLN A 136 49.47 -39.76 9.68
C GLN A 136 50.55 -40.41 8.79
N LEU A 137 51.06 -39.68 7.78
CA LEU A 137 52.16 -40.14 6.94
C LEU A 137 53.56 -39.90 7.56
N SER A 138 53.68 -39.05 8.58
CA SER A 138 54.92 -38.86 9.34
C SER A 138 55.05 -39.80 10.54
N GLY A 139 54.67 -41.08 10.36
CA GLY A 139 55.05 -42.15 11.28
C GLY A 139 56.56 -42.16 11.49
N GLU A 140 57.00 -41.51 12.56
CA GLU A 140 58.38 -41.48 13.03
C GLU A 140 58.70 -42.90 13.52
N LYS A 141 59.40 -43.63 12.65
CA LYS A 141 59.86 -45.00 12.89
C LYS A 141 60.80 -45.00 14.09
N THR A 142 60.46 -45.82 15.07
CA THR A 142 61.44 -46.46 15.95
C THR A 142 62.50 -47.16 15.09
N SER A 143 63.72 -46.61 15.06
CA SER A 143 64.91 -47.32 14.58
C SER A 143 65.69 -47.83 15.78
N THR A 144 65.50 -49.12 16.09
CA THR A 144 66.44 -49.93 16.85
C THR A 144 67.72 -50.13 16.03
N ASP A 145 68.83 -49.57 16.49
CA ASP A 145 70.17 -50.01 16.12
C ASP A 145 70.84 -50.66 17.35
N LYS A 146 71.35 -51.87 17.17
CA LYS A 146 72.06 -52.70 18.17
C LYS A 146 72.94 -53.69 17.38
N PRO A 147 73.99 -54.29 17.97
CA PRO A 147 75.10 -53.75 18.74
C PRO A 147 76.46 -54.21 18.17
N GLU A 148 77.57 -53.56 18.50
CA GLU A 148 78.88 -54.22 18.43
C GLU A 148 79.64 -54.05 19.75
N GLN A 149 79.85 -55.19 20.42
CA GLN A 149 80.82 -55.34 21.49
C GLN A 149 82.18 -55.66 20.86
N LEU A 150 83.24 -55.00 21.35
CA LEU A 150 84.62 -55.48 21.22
C LEU A 150 85.19 -55.63 22.63
N SER A 151 85.29 -56.88 23.06
CA SER A 151 86.28 -57.37 24.03
C SER A 151 87.59 -57.65 23.28
N LEU A 152 88.80 -57.72 23.83
CA LEU A 152 89.29 -58.13 25.14
C LEU A 152 90.83 -57.89 25.14
N PHE A 153 91.45 -57.96 26.32
CA PHE A 153 92.89 -57.94 26.68
C PHE A 153 93.50 -56.62 27.13
#